data_AF-A0A2V9K7Y0-F1
#
_entry.id   AF-A0A2V9K7Y0-F1
#
_cell.length_a   1.000
_cell.length_b   1.000
_cell.length_c   1.000
_cell.angle_alpha   90.00
_cell.angle_beta   90.00
_cell.angle_gamma   90.00
#
_symmetry.space_group_name_H-M   'P 1'
#
loop_
_entity.id
_entity.type
_entity.pdbx_description
1 polymer ?
#
loop_
_entity_poly.entity_id
_entity_poly.type
_entity_poly.pdbx_seq_one_letter_code
_entity_poly.pdbx_strand_id
1 'polypeptide(L)'
;MHNKIVWLPILLAASLLAYSGPETPAVEQAADASWTAEFPVEKGELSASGRNPYFILEPGYQLVLEEGKERLTVTVLDETRMVEGVETRVLEERETKAGKLVEVSRNYFAISKRTNSAFYFGEEVDAYKDGKVAGHEGAWLAGVKGARFGLMMPGQVLLKGRYYQELAPGVAMDRAEIVSMSETVKTPAGDLGAPAAGGGGVGSEVI
;
A
#
# COMPACT_ATOMS: atom_id res chain seq x y z
N MET A 1 20.91 21.70 13.56
CA MET A 1 21.04 21.03 12.25
C MET A 1 19.96 19.96 12.21
N HIS A 2 18.86 20.22 11.51
CA HIS A 2 17.70 19.34 11.49
C HIS A 2 17.89 18.31 10.37
N ASN A 3 18.35 17.10 10.71
CA ASN A 3 18.31 15.96 9.80
C ASN A 3 16.84 15.58 9.61
N LYS A 4 16.23 16.02 8.51
CA LYS A 4 14.92 15.54 8.07
C LYS A 4 15.19 14.32 7.19
N ILE A 5 14.90 13.14 7.72
CA ILE A 5 14.94 11.88 6.97
C ILE A 5 13.65 11.86 6.14
N VAL A 6 13.79 11.69 4.82
CA VAL A 6 12.67 11.61 3.89
C VAL A 6 12.36 10.13 3.72
N TRP A 7 11.23 9.69 4.26
CA TRP A 7 10.74 8.32 4.17
C TRP A 7 9.91 8.11 2.90
N LEU A 8 10.22 7.03 2.16
CA LEU A 8 9.29 6.42 1.20
C LEU A 8 8.29 5.57 1.99
N PRO A 9 7.01 5.48 1.57
CA PRO A 9 6.00 4.77 2.35
C PRO A 9 6.40 3.30 2.46
N ILE A 10 6.73 2.87 3.68
CA ILE A 10 6.78 1.45 4.01
C ILE A 10 5.35 1.04 4.30
N LEU A 11 4.82 0.14 3.46
CA LEU A 11 3.67 -0.67 3.79
C LEU A 11 4.14 -1.62 4.89
N LEU A 12 3.98 -1.18 6.13
CA LEU A 12 4.13 -2.01 7.31
C LEU A 12 2.70 -2.35 7.70
N ALA A 13 2.26 -3.55 7.31
CA ALA A 13 1.15 -4.19 7.99
C ALA A 13 1.56 -4.30 9.45
N ALA A 14 1.08 -3.37 10.27
CA ALA A 14 1.38 -3.37 11.69
C ALA A 14 0.72 -4.62 12.28
N SER A 15 1.51 -5.68 12.47
CA SER A 15 1.13 -6.85 13.25
C SER A 15 0.99 -6.44 14.72
N LEU A 16 -0.14 -5.79 15.03
CA LEU A 16 -0.63 -5.63 16.38
C LEU A 16 -0.99 -7.03 16.90
N LEU A 17 -0.15 -7.54 17.80
CA LEU A 17 -0.53 -8.58 18.75
C LEU A 17 -1.75 -8.09 19.55
N ALA A 18 -2.95 -8.33 19.03
CA ALA A 18 -4.19 -8.00 19.70
C ALA A 18 -4.54 -9.08 20.72
N TYR A 19 -4.52 -8.68 21.99
CA TYR A 19 -5.14 -9.41 23.09
C TYR A 19 -6.64 -9.59 22.80
N SER A 20 -7.14 -10.82 22.83
CA SER A 20 -8.54 -11.16 22.58
C SER A 20 -9.44 -10.75 23.76
N GLY A 21 -9.90 -9.50 23.73
CA GLY A 21 -11.05 -9.01 24.49
C GLY A 21 -12.38 -9.25 23.74
N PRO A 22 -13.54 -9.10 24.40
CA PRO A 22 -14.84 -9.41 23.80
C PRO A 22 -15.14 -8.51 22.60
N GLU A 23 -15.61 -9.12 21.51
CA GLU A 23 -15.94 -8.45 20.24
C GLU A 23 -17.07 -7.43 20.42
N THR A 24 -16.73 -6.15 20.37
CA THR A 24 -17.70 -5.08 20.13
C THR A 24 -18.10 -5.06 18.65
N PRO A 25 -19.39 -4.81 18.32
CA PRO A 25 -19.82 -4.74 16.93
C PRO A 25 -19.07 -3.60 16.22
N ALA A 26 -18.52 -3.91 15.04
CA ALA A 26 -17.80 -2.96 14.21
C ALA A 26 -18.72 -1.77 13.87
N VAL A 27 -18.39 -0.59 14.37
CA VAL A 27 -18.99 0.66 13.91
C VAL A 27 -18.44 0.93 12.52
N GLU A 28 -19.32 1.05 11.53
CA GLU A 28 -18.96 1.47 10.17
C GLU A 28 -18.30 2.85 10.25
N GLN A 29 -16.97 2.88 10.20
CA GLN A 29 -16.22 4.14 10.26
C GLN A 29 -16.34 4.81 8.89
N ALA A 30 -17.26 5.77 8.79
CA ALA A 30 -17.44 6.56 7.59
C ALA A 30 -16.14 7.29 7.22
N ALA A 31 -15.86 7.41 5.91
CA ALA A 31 -14.72 8.15 5.42
C ALA A 31 -14.77 9.62 5.87
N ASP A 32 -13.63 10.16 6.28
CA ASP A 32 -13.49 11.55 6.68
C ASP A 32 -13.61 12.45 5.44
N ALA A 33 -14.55 13.40 5.46
CA ALA A 33 -14.83 14.30 4.34
C ALA A 33 -13.63 15.19 3.94
N SER A 34 -12.60 15.29 4.77
CA SER A 34 -11.34 15.99 4.44
C SER A 34 -10.40 15.18 3.54
N TRP A 35 -10.74 13.92 3.26
CA TRP A 35 -9.97 12.98 2.45
C TRP A 35 -10.76 12.51 1.23
N THR A 36 -10.07 12.35 0.10
CA THR A 36 -10.68 11.82 -1.11
C THR A 36 -10.89 10.31 -0.95
N ALA A 37 -12.14 9.86 -0.98
CA ALA A 37 -12.54 8.45 -0.80
C ALA A 37 -13.30 7.87 -2.00
N GLU A 38 -13.44 8.64 -3.08
CA GLU A 38 -14.09 8.24 -4.32
C GLU A 38 -13.16 8.52 -5.49
N PHE A 39 -13.00 7.52 -6.34
CA PHE A 39 -12.08 7.55 -7.47
C PHE A 39 -12.85 7.12 -8.73
N PRO A 40 -13.54 8.05 -9.40
CA PRO A 40 -14.27 7.73 -10.60
C PRO A 40 -13.29 7.34 -11.71
N VAL A 41 -13.22 6.04 -12.00
CA VAL A 41 -12.41 5.48 -13.08
C VAL A 41 -13.23 4.44 -13.84
N GLU A 42 -13.16 4.49 -15.16
CA GLU A 42 -13.74 3.46 -16.00
C GLU A 42 -12.89 2.19 -15.89
N LYS A 43 -13.46 1.10 -15.37
CA LYS A 43 -12.74 -0.17 -15.17
C LYS A 43 -12.05 -0.69 -16.42
N GLY A 44 -12.64 -0.46 -17.61
CA GLY A 44 -12.04 -0.84 -18.90
C GLY A 44 -10.76 -0.08 -19.28
N GLU A 45 -10.46 1.03 -18.60
CA GLU A 45 -9.24 1.81 -18.80
C GLU A 45 -8.10 1.39 -17.86
N LEU A 46 -8.38 0.51 -16.90
CA LEU A 46 -7.38 -0.03 -16.00
C LEU A 46 -6.58 -1.14 -16.68
N SER A 47 -5.32 -1.26 -16.28
CA SER A 47 -4.35 -2.19 -16.84
C SER A 47 -3.58 -2.89 -15.72
N ALA A 48 -3.36 -4.19 -15.86
CA ALA A 48 -2.44 -4.95 -15.02
C ALA A 48 -0.96 -4.75 -15.41
N SER A 49 -0.65 -3.79 -16.28
CA SER A 49 0.72 -3.45 -16.65
C SER A 49 0.83 -1.98 -17.03
N GLY A 50 1.99 -1.40 -16.70
CA GLY A 50 2.32 0.00 -16.93
C GLY A 50 3.14 0.54 -15.77
N ARG A 51 3.48 1.82 -15.86
CA ARG A 51 4.19 2.52 -14.79
C ARG A 51 3.83 3.99 -14.78
N ASN A 52 3.99 4.61 -13.63
CA ASN A 52 4.20 6.05 -13.51
C ASN A 52 5.60 6.29 -12.93
N PRO A 53 6.06 7.55 -12.77
CA PRO A 53 7.41 7.83 -12.27
C PRO A 53 7.73 7.24 -10.89
N TYR A 54 6.72 6.82 -10.13
CA TYR A 54 6.82 6.44 -8.71
C TYR A 54 6.33 5.02 -8.42
N PHE A 55 5.62 4.38 -9.36
CA PHE A 55 5.01 3.07 -9.18
C PHE A 55 5.07 2.27 -10.49
N ILE A 56 5.67 1.08 -10.44
CA ILE A 56 5.92 0.22 -11.59
C ILE A 56 5.14 -1.09 -11.42
N LEU A 57 4.32 -1.44 -12.41
CA LEU A 57 3.55 -2.71 -12.47
C LEU A 57 4.04 -3.64 -13.57
N GLU A 58 5.30 -3.48 -13.97
CA GLU A 58 5.90 -4.32 -14.99
C GLU A 58 6.58 -5.54 -14.36
N PRO A 59 6.25 -6.77 -14.82
CA PRO A 59 6.77 -7.98 -14.22
C PRO A 59 8.30 -8.03 -14.19
N GLY A 60 8.84 -8.58 -13.10
CA GLY A 60 10.28 -8.65 -12.84
C GLY A 60 10.86 -7.39 -12.20
N TYR A 61 10.10 -6.30 -12.09
CA TYR A 61 10.51 -5.17 -11.26
C TYR A 61 10.60 -5.61 -9.79
N GLN A 62 11.69 -5.22 -9.14
CA GLN A 62 11.93 -5.51 -7.74
C GLN A 62 12.43 -4.27 -7.01
N LEU A 63 11.84 -4.01 -5.84
CA LEU A 63 12.28 -3.00 -4.88
C LEU A 63 12.66 -3.70 -3.57
N VAL A 64 13.80 -3.32 -3.00
CA VAL A 64 14.25 -3.82 -1.70
C VAL A 64 14.44 -2.62 -0.77
N LEU A 65 13.73 -2.64 0.35
CA LEU A 65 13.84 -1.65 1.42
C LEU A 65 14.41 -2.33 2.66
N GLU A 66 15.36 -1.68 3.33
CA GLU A 66 16.01 -2.21 4.53
C GLU A 66 16.17 -1.12 5.58
N GLU A 67 15.82 -1.47 6.82
CA GLU A 67 16.09 -0.66 7.99
C GLU A 67 16.53 -1.55 9.16
N GLY A 68 17.80 -1.40 9.58
CA GLY A 68 18.36 -2.17 10.69
C GLY A 68 18.33 -3.68 10.44
N LYS A 69 17.36 -4.38 11.04
CA LYS A 69 17.17 -5.85 10.89
C LYS A 69 15.93 -6.20 10.06
N GLU A 70 15.20 -5.20 9.59
CA GLU A 70 13.98 -5.35 8.81
C GLU A 70 14.32 -5.21 7.33
N ARG A 71 13.73 -6.08 6.53
CA ARG A 71 13.88 -6.08 5.07
C ARG A 71 12.55 -6.42 4.44
N LEU A 72 12.10 -5.53 3.56
CA LEU A 72 10.97 -5.72 2.68
C LEU A 72 11.49 -5.96 1.26
N THR A 73 11.07 -7.05 0.64
CA THR A 73 11.33 -7.30 -0.78
C THR A 73 10.00 -7.30 -1.51
N VAL A 74 9.85 -6.34 -2.41
CA VAL A 74 8.67 -6.12 -3.23
C VAL A 74 8.98 -6.60 -4.64
N THR A 75 8.19 -7.53 -5.17
CA THR A 75 8.38 -8.08 -6.52
C THR A 75 7.08 -8.01 -7.30
N VAL A 76 7.13 -7.39 -8.48
CA VAL A 76 6.03 -7.43 -9.42
C VAL A 76 6.07 -8.77 -10.14
N LEU A 77 5.11 -9.64 -9.84
CA LEU A 77 5.06 -10.99 -10.40
C LEU A 77 4.51 -10.99 -11.82
N ASP A 78 4.85 -12.01 -12.62
CA ASP A 78 4.19 -12.25 -13.91
C ASP A 78 2.85 -12.97 -13.75
N GLU A 79 2.04 -12.46 -12.83
CA GLU A 79 0.76 -13.03 -12.44
C GLU A 79 -0.29 -11.92 -12.36
N THR A 80 -1.53 -12.26 -12.73
CA THR A 80 -2.68 -11.37 -12.62
C THR A 80 -3.81 -12.02 -11.84
N ARG A 81 -4.69 -11.19 -11.28
CA ARG A 81 -5.91 -11.64 -10.60
C ARG A 81 -7.09 -10.74 -10.99
N MET A 82 -8.24 -11.34 -11.24
CA MET A 82 -9.49 -10.59 -11.38
C MET A 82 -9.99 -10.18 -9.98
N VAL A 83 -10.09 -8.87 -9.73
CA VAL A 83 -10.69 -8.31 -8.50
C VAL A 83 -11.74 -7.28 -8.91
N GLU A 84 -12.96 -7.43 -8.41
CA GLU A 84 -14.07 -6.53 -8.70
C GLU A 84 -14.31 -6.24 -10.20
N GLY A 85 -14.04 -7.21 -11.08
CA GLY A 85 -14.18 -7.07 -12.53
C GLY A 85 -13.03 -6.35 -13.25
N VAL A 86 -11.92 -6.10 -12.55
CA VAL A 86 -10.69 -5.53 -13.10
C VAL A 86 -9.58 -6.59 -13.07
N GLU A 87 -8.84 -6.73 -14.17
CA GLU A 87 -7.60 -7.51 -14.17
C GLU A 87 -6.51 -6.70 -13.48
N THR A 88 -6.02 -7.22 -12.35
CA THR A 88 -4.99 -6.59 -11.51
C THR A 88 -3.67 -7.34 -11.62
N ARG A 89 -2.56 -6.63 -11.50
CA ARG A 89 -1.21 -7.17 -11.34
C ARG A 89 -1.01 -7.63 -9.90
N VAL A 90 -0.39 -8.79 -9.74
CA VAL A 90 0.07 -9.24 -8.42
C VAL A 90 1.45 -8.65 -8.13
N LEU A 91 1.54 -7.96 -7.00
CA LEU A 91 2.77 -7.46 -6.42
C LEU A 91 2.95 -8.18 -5.07
N GLU A 92 3.99 -9.00 -4.98
CA GLU A 92 4.30 -9.76 -3.77
C GLU A 92 5.24 -8.97 -2.89
N GLU A 93 4.89 -8.85 -1.62
CA GLU A 93 5.75 -8.30 -0.59
C GLU A 93 6.18 -9.41 0.35
N ARG A 94 7.47 -9.46 0.63
CA ARG A 94 8.06 -10.42 1.55
C ARG A 94 8.84 -9.68 2.63
N GLU A 95 8.30 -9.70 3.83
CA GLU A 95 8.91 -9.03 4.99
C GLU A 95 9.72 -10.03 5.82
N THR A 96 10.94 -9.64 6.18
CA THR A 96 11.78 -10.40 7.09
C THR A 96 12.32 -9.53 8.22
N LYS A 97 12.40 -10.12 9.42
CA LYS A 97 13.00 -9.51 10.61
C LYS A 97 14.11 -10.40 11.15
N ALA A 98 15.31 -9.85 11.24
CA ALA A 98 16.53 -10.59 11.61
C ALA A 98 16.71 -11.89 10.79
N GLY A 99 16.38 -11.82 9.49
CA GLY A 99 16.48 -12.95 8.56
C GLY A 99 15.35 -13.98 8.65
N LYS A 100 14.37 -13.80 9.54
CA LYS A 100 13.19 -14.68 9.65
C LYS A 100 12.03 -14.07 8.88
N LEU A 101 11.30 -14.90 8.10
CA LEU A 101 10.06 -14.51 7.44
C LEU A 101 9.01 -14.17 8.50
N VAL A 102 8.42 -12.98 8.40
CA VAL A 102 7.34 -12.53 9.29
C VAL A 102 6.03 -12.35 8.53
N GLU A 103 6.09 -11.99 7.25
CA GLU A 103 4.89 -11.84 6.42
C GLU A 103 5.19 -12.07 4.94
N VAL A 104 4.20 -12.61 4.23
CA VAL A 104 4.10 -12.52 2.77
C VAL A 104 2.73 -11.96 2.44
N SER A 105 2.66 -10.89 1.65
CA SER A 105 1.39 -10.39 1.11
C SER A 105 1.40 -10.38 -0.41
N ARG A 106 0.23 -10.63 -1.00
CA ARG A 106 -0.02 -10.58 -2.44
C ARG A 106 -1.02 -9.48 -2.71
N ASN A 107 -0.51 -8.38 -3.24
CA ASN A 107 -1.21 -7.13 -3.43
C ASN A 107 -1.71 -6.98 -4.86
N TYR A 108 -2.93 -6.46 -5.02
CA TYR A 108 -3.61 -6.38 -6.31
C TYR A 108 -3.69 -4.95 -6.79
N PHE A 109 -2.96 -4.62 -7.85
CA PHE A 109 -2.91 -3.26 -8.39
C PHE A 109 -3.36 -3.18 -9.84
N ALA A 110 -3.94 -2.04 -10.21
CA ALA A 110 -4.14 -1.70 -11.62
C ALA A 110 -3.78 -0.23 -11.86
N ILE A 111 -3.30 0.08 -13.06
CA ILE A 111 -2.95 1.45 -13.45
C ILE A 111 -3.87 1.95 -14.56
N SER A 112 -4.34 3.20 -14.44
CA SER A 112 -5.13 3.84 -15.49
C SER A 112 -4.27 4.16 -16.70
N LYS A 113 -4.66 3.68 -17.88
CA LYS A 113 -4.03 4.02 -19.17
C LYS A 113 -4.16 5.51 -19.53
N ARG A 114 -5.16 6.19 -18.96
CA ARG A 114 -5.47 7.60 -19.24
C ARG A 114 -4.69 8.56 -18.34
N THR A 115 -4.59 8.25 -17.06
CA THR A 115 -4.03 9.16 -16.04
C THR A 115 -2.70 8.71 -15.46
N ASN A 116 -2.29 7.45 -15.69
CA ASN A 116 -1.17 6.79 -15.03
C ASN A 116 -1.31 6.69 -13.49
N SER A 117 -2.50 6.91 -12.94
CA SER A 117 -2.79 6.68 -11.53
C SER A 117 -2.85 5.18 -11.24
N ALA A 118 -2.15 4.75 -10.20
CA ALA A 118 -2.15 3.38 -9.68
C ALA A 118 -3.20 3.24 -8.57
N PHE A 119 -4.03 2.21 -8.67
CA PHE A 119 -5.12 1.90 -7.75
C PHE A 119 -4.87 0.55 -7.07
N TYR A 120 -5.25 0.47 -5.79
CA TYR A 120 -5.02 -0.70 -4.95
C TYR A 120 -6.34 -1.38 -4.63
N PHE A 121 -6.46 -2.65 -5.02
CA PHE A 121 -7.69 -3.45 -4.95
C PHE A 121 -7.71 -4.40 -3.75
N GLY A 122 -6.67 -4.38 -2.93
CA GLY A 122 -6.54 -5.17 -1.72
C GLY A 122 -5.43 -6.20 -1.78
N GLU A 123 -5.41 -7.08 -0.79
CA GLU A 123 -4.34 -8.03 -0.53
C GLU A 123 -4.83 -9.34 0.09
N GLU A 124 -4.06 -10.38 -0.19
CA GLU A 124 -4.01 -11.58 0.65
C GLU A 124 -2.74 -11.51 1.50
N VAL A 125 -2.84 -11.88 2.78
CA VAL A 125 -1.74 -11.80 3.75
C VAL A 125 -1.53 -13.16 4.40
N ASP A 126 -0.29 -13.59 4.51
CA ASP A 126 0.15 -14.71 5.33
C ASP A 126 1.14 -14.19 6.38
N ALA A 127 0.69 -14.08 7.63
CA ALA A 127 1.55 -13.75 8.76
C ALA A 127 2.22 -15.03 9.29
N TYR A 128 3.53 -14.96 9.59
CA TYR A 128 4.33 -16.12 9.97
C TYR A 128 4.76 -16.07 11.44
N LYS A 129 4.60 -17.22 12.13
CA LYS A 129 5.16 -17.48 13.45
C LYS A 129 5.86 -18.83 13.46
N ASP A 130 7.12 -18.83 13.90
CA ASP A 130 7.96 -20.03 13.95
C ASP A 130 8.01 -20.81 12.62
N GLY A 131 8.02 -20.07 11.50
CA GLY A 131 8.10 -20.61 10.14
C GLY A 131 6.79 -21.19 9.60
N LYS A 132 5.66 -20.97 10.27
CA LYS A 132 4.33 -21.41 9.82
C LYS A 132 3.39 -20.22 9.70
N VAL A 133 2.45 -20.31 8.77
CA VAL A 133 1.35 -19.35 8.70
C VAL A 133 0.55 -19.41 10.00
N ALA A 134 0.38 -18.25 10.62
CA ALA A 134 -0.27 -18.06 11.91
C ALA A 134 -1.56 -17.25 11.80
N GLY A 135 -1.72 -16.48 10.71
CA GLY A 135 -2.89 -15.66 10.48
C GLY A 135 -2.87 -14.99 9.11
N HIS A 136 -3.97 -14.28 8.83
CA HIS A 136 -4.24 -13.55 7.59
C HIS A 136 -4.79 -12.15 7.90
N GLU A 137 -4.41 -11.61 9.05
CA GLU A 137 -4.80 -10.27 9.48
C GLU A 137 -4.39 -9.24 8.43
N GLY A 138 -5.23 -8.23 8.19
CA GLY A 138 -5.01 -7.24 7.14
C GLY A 138 -5.63 -7.62 5.79
N ALA A 139 -5.86 -8.90 5.47
CA ALA A 139 -6.37 -9.29 4.16
C ALA A 139 -7.75 -8.68 3.82
N TRP A 140 -7.85 -8.03 2.66
CA TRP A 140 -9.10 -7.45 2.14
C TRP A 140 -9.13 -7.45 0.61
N LEU A 141 -10.32 -7.39 0.03
CA LEU A 141 -10.51 -7.29 -1.42
C LEU A 141 -11.63 -6.31 -1.75
N ALA A 142 -11.40 -5.43 -2.72
CA ALA A 142 -12.42 -4.55 -3.24
C ALA A 142 -13.67 -5.34 -3.71
N GLY A 143 -14.86 -4.84 -3.36
CA GLY A 143 -16.13 -5.51 -3.58
C GLY A 143 -16.54 -6.52 -2.51
N VAL A 144 -15.70 -6.79 -1.50
CA VAL A 144 -15.99 -7.72 -0.40
C VAL A 144 -16.27 -6.94 0.88
N LYS A 145 -17.36 -7.26 1.60
CA LYS A 145 -17.72 -6.66 2.91
C LYS A 145 -17.69 -5.12 2.93
N GLY A 146 -18.07 -4.48 1.82
CA GLY A 146 -18.09 -3.01 1.69
C GLY A 146 -16.72 -2.39 1.39
N ALA A 147 -15.66 -3.19 1.22
CA ALA A 147 -14.36 -2.69 0.83
C ALA A 147 -14.36 -2.16 -0.61
N ARG A 148 -13.59 -1.11 -0.87
CA ARG A 148 -13.43 -0.44 -2.16
C ARG A 148 -11.96 -0.21 -2.44
N PHE A 149 -11.58 -0.21 -3.72
CA PHE A 149 -10.21 0.14 -4.09
C PHE A 149 -9.91 1.61 -3.76
N GLY A 150 -8.65 1.89 -3.39
CA GLY A 150 -8.15 3.23 -3.16
C GLY A 150 -7.14 3.67 -4.21
N LEU A 151 -6.69 4.92 -4.12
CA LEU A 151 -5.63 5.47 -4.95
C LEU A 151 -4.29 5.21 -4.27
N MET A 152 -3.47 4.30 -4.81
CA MET A 152 -2.12 4.06 -4.27
C MET A 152 -1.20 5.22 -4.62
N MET A 153 -1.17 5.60 -5.90
CA MET A 153 -0.31 6.69 -6.36
C MET A 153 -0.88 7.43 -7.56
N PRO A 154 -1.17 8.75 -7.45
CA PRO A 154 -1.63 9.52 -8.59
C PRO A 154 -0.57 9.60 -9.69
N GLY A 155 -1.01 9.52 -10.95
CA GLY A 155 -0.11 9.77 -12.08
C GLY A 155 0.22 11.25 -12.28
N GLN A 156 -0.57 12.15 -11.67
CA GLN A 156 -0.26 13.58 -11.53
C GLN A 156 -0.31 13.97 -10.06
N VAL A 157 0.84 14.28 -9.51
CA VAL A 157 1.03 14.59 -8.09
C VAL A 157 0.57 16.02 -7.82
N LEU A 158 -0.28 16.18 -6.81
CA LEU A 158 -0.75 17.47 -6.32
C LEU A 158 -0.29 17.65 -4.87
N LEU A 159 0.48 18.70 -4.61
CA LEU A 159 0.89 19.05 -3.25
C LEU A 159 -0.34 19.26 -2.35
N LYS A 160 -0.30 18.69 -1.14
CA LYS A 160 -1.40 18.59 -0.18
C LYS A 160 -2.59 17.75 -0.65
N GLY A 161 -2.45 17.00 -1.74
CA GLY A 161 -3.43 15.99 -2.13
C GLY A 161 -3.56 14.95 -1.02
N ARG A 162 -4.79 14.70 -0.59
CA ARG A 162 -5.16 13.80 0.51
C ARG A 162 -6.17 12.79 0.01
N TYR A 163 -5.82 11.51 0.07
CA TYR A 163 -6.64 10.43 -0.46
C TYR A 163 -6.49 9.15 0.37
N TYR A 164 -7.51 8.30 0.32
CA TYR A 164 -7.42 6.95 0.83
C TYR A 164 -6.66 6.05 -0.15
N GLN A 165 -5.72 5.28 0.38
CA GLN A 165 -5.07 4.17 -0.32
C GLN A 165 -5.87 2.88 -0.13
N GLU A 166 -6.55 2.76 1.03
CA GLU A 166 -7.37 1.60 1.38
C GLU A 166 -8.71 2.04 1.95
N LEU A 167 -9.77 1.36 1.54
CA LEU A 167 -11.13 1.63 1.99
C LEU A 167 -11.80 0.29 2.34
N ALA A 168 -11.35 -0.36 3.41
CA ALA A 168 -11.87 -1.63 3.92
C ALA A 168 -12.36 -1.48 5.37
N PRO A 169 -13.62 -1.06 5.60
CA PRO A 169 -14.12 -0.77 6.94
C PRO A 169 -13.95 -1.94 7.91
N GLY A 170 -13.35 -1.65 9.07
CA GLY A 170 -13.06 -2.66 10.11
C GLY A 170 -11.84 -3.55 9.82
N VAL A 171 -11.15 -3.36 8.69
CA VAL A 171 -9.91 -4.06 8.35
C VAL A 171 -8.77 -3.06 8.16
N ALA A 172 -8.87 -2.18 7.17
CA ALA A 172 -7.82 -1.20 6.84
C ALA A 172 -8.40 0.06 6.18
N MET A 173 -7.89 1.23 6.56
CA MET A 173 -8.42 2.55 6.16
C MET A 173 -7.28 3.54 5.90
N ASP A 174 -6.24 3.08 5.23
CA ASP A 174 -4.98 3.80 5.05
C ASP A 174 -5.11 5.01 4.12
N ARG A 175 -4.30 6.03 4.40
CA ARG A 175 -4.40 7.38 3.81
C ARG A 175 -3.02 7.97 3.54
N ALA A 176 -2.91 8.68 2.43
CA ALA A 176 -1.69 9.38 2.05
C ALA A 176 -1.92 10.86 1.78
N GLU A 177 -1.05 11.70 2.34
CA GLU A 177 -0.92 13.13 2.00
C GLU A 177 0.38 13.39 1.26
N ILE A 178 0.32 14.10 0.13
CA ILE A 178 1.51 14.55 -0.58
C ILE A 178 2.05 15.81 0.09
N VAL A 179 3.14 15.69 0.86
CA VAL A 179 3.68 16.80 1.65
C VAL A 179 4.81 17.56 0.98
N SER A 180 5.50 16.94 0.01
CA SER A 180 6.58 17.57 -0.75
C SER A 180 6.77 16.91 -2.13
N MET A 181 7.22 17.71 -3.10
CA MET A 181 7.52 17.29 -4.47
C MET A 181 8.98 17.57 -4.86
N SER A 182 9.82 17.99 -3.91
CA SER A 182 11.22 18.37 -4.16
C SER A 182 12.21 17.61 -3.30
N GLU A 183 11.74 16.68 -2.46
CA GLU A 183 12.65 15.87 -1.65
C GLU A 183 13.48 14.93 -2.53
N THR A 184 14.72 14.73 -2.09
CA THR A 184 15.62 13.72 -2.64
C THR A 184 16.09 12.81 -1.52
N VAL A 185 15.94 11.52 -1.73
CA VAL A 185 16.41 10.49 -0.80
C VAL A 185 17.69 9.89 -1.34
N LYS A 186 18.76 9.92 -0.54
CA LYS A 186 20.01 9.23 -0.88
C LYS A 186 19.92 7.78 -0.44
N THR A 187 20.10 6.85 -1.37
CA THR A 187 20.07 5.42 -1.08
C THR A 187 21.29 4.72 -1.70
N PRO A 188 21.63 3.50 -1.24
CA PRO A 188 22.62 2.67 -1.93
C PRO A 188 22.26 2.37 -3.40
N ALA A 189 20.97 2.40 -3.76
CA ALA A 189 20.50 2.21 -5.13
C ALA A 189 20.57 3.49 -5.98
N GLY A 190 20.98 4.62 -5.40
CA GLY A 190 21.07 5.93 -6.05
C GLY A 190 20.27 7.02 -5.33
N ASP A 191 20.34 8.23 -5.87
CA ASP A 191 19.50 9.34 -5.43
C ASP A 191 18.11 9.21 -6.07
N LEU A 192 17.05 9.11 -5.25
CA LEU A 192 15.65 9.01 -5.68
C LEU A 192 14.96 10.36 -5.45
N GLY A 193 14.29 10.92 -6.47
CA GLY A 193 13.62 12.23 -6.41
C GLY A 193 12.09 12.17 -6.54
N ALA A 194 11.39 12.76 -5.54
CA ALA A 194 9.95 13.08 -5.37
C ALA A 194 8.88 11.98 -5.66
N PRO A 195 7.62 12.10 -5.16
CA PRO A 195 7.12 12.86 -4.01
C PRO A 195 7.24 12.03 -2.73
N ALA A 196 7.37 12.71 -1.59
CA ALA A 196 7.19 12.08 -0.29
C ALA A 196 5.71 12.12 0.07
N ALA A 197 5.09 10.96 0.25
CA ALA A 197 3.76 10.83 0.85
C ALA A 197 3.94 10.65 2.37
N GLY A 198 3.35 11.53 3.18
CA GLY A 198 3.24 11.35 4.62
C GLY A 198 1.97 10.56 4.95
N GLY A 199 2.11 9.43 5.64
CA GLY A 199 0.99 8.65 6.13
C GLY A 199 0.43 9.28 7.41
N GLY A 200 -0.85 9.67 7.39
CA GLY A 200 -1.56 10.18 8.56
C GLY A 200 -2.62 9.18 9.00
N GLY A 201 -2.28 8.26 9.91
CA GLY A 201 -3.20 7.34 10.58
C GLY A 201 -3.45 7.76 12.03
N VAL A 202 -4.68 7.58 12.53
CA VAL A 202 -4.98 7.73 13.97
C VAL A 202 -4.24 6.60 14.71
N GLY A 203 -3.09 6.91 15.28
CA GLY A 203 -2.33 5.96 16.12
C GLY A 203 -0.89 5.66 15.70
N SER A 204 -0.33 6.30 14.67
CA SER A 204 1.10 6.19 14.35
C SER A 204 1.63 7.53 13.85
N GLU A 205 2.23 8.30 14.77
CA GLU A 205 3.19 9.34 14.40
C GLU A 205 4.41 8.65 13.78
N VAL A 206 4.65 8.86 12.49
CA VAL A 206 5.90 8.45 11.86
C VAL A 206 6.44 9.63 11.05
N ILE A 207 7.58 10.13 11.52
CA ILE A 207 8.42 11.21 10.98
C ILE A 207 9.43 10.59 10.03
#